data_AF-A9TMN0-F1
#
_entry.id   AF-A9TMN0-F1
#
_cell.length_a   1.000
_cell.length_b   1.000
_cell.length_c   1.000
_cell.angle_alpha   90.00
_cell.angle_beta   90.00
_cell.angle_gamma   90.00
#
_symmetry.space_group_name_H-M   'P 1'
#
loop_
_entity.id
_entity.type
_entity.pdbx_description
1 polymer ?
#
loop_
_entity_poly.entity_id
_entity_poly.type
_entity_poly.pdbx_seq_one_letter_code
_entity_poly.pdbx_strand_id
1 'polypeptide(L)'
;MMIQMSSADPRPCIKRGRESNPFDNWEDTERVCKLVCSVDVRADDIEAEPKVGNNALQASPKGCKDDLASTDCSFFEVLGVDLLQCHILTLLDARSLARCATVCSRWRALAITDKLWQPLVAAFLAQRAHLPLCLLGRDDVSSRLSQHHLYTLAVTESRQNTLLPTELCGRTWELRLKPPCGPYWLSFDSTQVGKPGLNRYFNCDGSITCDPGDPIWGGHACVWEFVHLEGQDGKTTKHVQVNHWPTLTPRRVRDGRWILENFYGLYITRPDNPAFTGSRSVAKVRKWCCSSCKPPTFGFTF
;
A
#
# COMPACT_ATOMS: atom_id res chain seq x y z
N MET A 1 49.73 -39.53 -18.15
CA MET A 1 49.69 -39.13 -16.72
C MET A 1 48.22 -39.17 -16.31
N MET A 2 47.87 -40.06 -15.40
CA MET A 2 46.54 -40.21 -14.76
C MET A 2 46.11 -38.86 -14.12
N ILE A 3 44.82 -38.57 -13.90
CA ILE A 3 44.01 -39.10 -12.78
C ILE A 3 42.50 -38.88 -13.07
N GLN A 4 41.71 -39.94 -12.91
CA GLN A 4 40.26 -39.90 -12.70
C GLN A 4 39.94 -39.31 -11.32
N MET A 5 38.88 -38.51 -11.20
CA MET A 5 38.20 -38.33 -9.92
C MET A 5 36.68 -38.54 -10.02
N SER A 6 36.27 -39.46 -9.16
CA SER A 6 34.97 -39.97 -8.74
C SER A 6 33.83 -38.96 -8.52
N SER A 7 32.64 -39.38 -8.97
CA SER A 7 31.34 -39.40 -8.25
C SER A 7 31.24 -38.60 -6.93
N ALA A 8 30.30 -37.65 -6.90
CA ALA A 8 29.72 -37.08 -5.69
C ALA A 8 28.19 -37.09 -5.76
N ASP A 9 27.57 -37.73 -4.76
CA ASP A 9 26.13 -37.77 -4.50
C ASP A 9 25.48 -36.37 -4.37
N PRO A 10 24.30 -36.13 -4.94
CA PRO A 10 23.51 -34.94 -4.62
C PRO A 10 22.75 -35.13 -3.30
N ARG A 11 23.15 -34.38 -2.28
CA ARG A 11 22.36 -34.23 -1.03
C ARG A 11 20.99 -33.62 -1.34
N PRO A 12 19.93 -34.01 -0.62
CA PRO A 12 18.57 -33.56 -0.90
C PRO A 12 18.43 -32.05 -0.62
N CYS A 13 18.01 -31.31 -1.66
CA CYS A 13 17.58 -29.93 -1.53
C CYS A 13 16.34 -29.87 -0.65
N ILE A 14 16.49 -29.39 0.58
CA ILE A 14 15.38 -28.93 1.40
C ILE A 14 14.72 -27.78 0.63
N LYS A 15 13.54 -28.04 0.06
CA LYS A 15 12.70 -27.02 -0.56
C LYS A 15 12.29 -26.04 0.54
N ARG A 16 12.96 -24.89 0.64
CA ARG A 16 12.39 -23.74 1.34
C ARG A 16 11.07 -23.42 0.64
N GLY A 17 10.00 -23.32 1.43
CA GLY A 17 8.69 -22.93 0.95
C GLY A 17 8.83 -21.68 0.08
N ARG A 18 8.20 -21.73 -1.10
CA ARG A 18 8.11 -20.61 -2.04
C ARG A 18 7.48 -19.45 -1.26
N GLU A 19 8.27 -18.45 -0.88
CA GLU A 19 7.75 -17.18 -0.36
C GLU A 19 6.75 -16.69 -1.41
N SER A 20 5.45 -16.72 -1.10
CA SER A 20 4.44 -16.18 -1.98
C SER A 20 4.72 -14.70 -2.11
N ASN A 21 5.07 -14.27 -3.31
CA ASN A 21 5.25 -12.87 -3.59
C ASN A 21 3.92 -12.15 -3.27
N PRO A 22 3.87 -11.18 -2.34
CA PRO A 22 2.64 -10.49 -1.98
C PRO A 22 1.97 -9.78 -3.18
N PHE A 23 2.67 -9.64 -4.30
CA PHE A 23 2.14 -9.11 -5.56
C PHE A 23 1.36 -10.12 -6.42
N ASP A 24 1.52 -11.43 -6.22
CA ASP A 24 0.92 -12.45 -7.09
C ASP A 24 -0.58 -12.70 -6.79
N ASN A 25 -1.12 -12.18 -5.69
CA ASN A 25 -2.50 -12.48 -5.28
C ASN A 25 -3.21 -11.37 -4.49
N TRP A 26 -2.81 -10.12 -4.72
CA TRP A 26 -3.33 -8.95 -4.02
C TRP A 26 -4.86 -8.81 -4.16
N GLU A 27 -5.47 -9.17 -5.29
CA GLU A 27 -6.93 -9.03 -5.59
C GLU A 27 -7.83 -9.55 -4.48
N ASP A 28 -7.53 -10.75 -4.00
CA ASP A 28 -8.27 -11.41 -2.94
C ASP A 28 -7.96 -10.85 -1.55
N THR A 29 -6.74 -10.35 -1.32
CA THR A 29 -6.35 -9.74 -0.04
C THR A 29 -7.21 -8.52 0.28
N GLU A 30 -7.43 -7.62 -0.68
CA GLU A 30 -8.26 -6.42 -0.46
C GLU A 30 -9.72 -6.78 -0.17
N ARG A 31 -10.31 -7.74 -0.90
CA ARG A 31 -11.70 -8.16 -0.68
C ARG A 31 -11.90 -8.66 0.75
N VAL A 32 -10.96 -9.48 1.21
CA VAL A 32 -11.01 -10.03 2.56
C VAL A 32 -10.72 -8.95 3.61
N CYS A 33 -9.72 -8.10 3.40
CA CYS A 33 -9.43 -6.96 4.29
C CYS A 33 -10.62 -6.00 4.40
N LYS A 34 -11.26 -5.62 3.29
CA LYS A 34 -12.46 -4.78 3.30
C LYS A 34 -13.60 -5.43 4.08
N LEU A 35 -13.82 -6.73 3.89
CA LEU A 35 -14.83 -7.47 4.64
C LEU A 35 -14.54 -7.41 6.15
N VAL A 36 -13.27 -7.54 6.54
CA VAL A 36 -12.83 -7.43 7.94
C VAL A 36 -13.06 -6.02 8.50
N CYS A 37 -12.75 -4.97 7.72
CA CYS A 37 -12.99 -3.57 8.13
C CYS A 37 -14.47 -3.19 8.21
N SER A 38 -15.38 -3.99 7.61
CA SER A 38 -16.82 -3.68 7.54
C SER A 38 -17.62 -4.26 8.71
N VAL A 39 -16.99 -5.14 9.51
CA VAL A 39 -17.64 -5.86 10.60
C VAL A 39 -17.12 -5.31 11.92
N ASP A 40 -17.66 -4.17 12.33
CA ASP A 40 -17.41 -3.59 13.65
C ASP A 40 -17.96 -4.54 14.73
N VAL A 41 -17.07 -5.05 15.59
CA VAL A 41 -17.45 -5.68 16.86
C VAL A 41 -17.18 -4.64 17.93
N ARG A 42 -18.23 -4.26 18.68
CA ARG A 42 -18.13 -3.33 19.80
C ARG A 42 -17.11 -3.87 20.80
N ALA A 43 -16.27 -2.99 21.33
CA ALA A 43 -15.21 -3.32 22.28
C ALA A 43 -15.72 -3.92 23.61
N ASP A 44 -17.04 -3.98 23.83
CA ASP A 44 -17.67 -4.49 25.04
C ASP A 44 -17.75 -6.03 25.12
N ASP A 45 -17.44 -6.77 24.04
CA ASP A 45 -17.56 -8.24 24.00
C ASP A 45 -16.30 -8.99 24.47
N ILE A 46 -15.28 -8.27 24.96
CA ILE A 46 -14.05 -8.86 25.51
C ILE A 46 -13.85 -8.37 26.94
N GLU A 47 -14.72 -8.79 27.87
CA GLU A 47 -14.35 -9.02 29.28
C GLU A 47 -15.52 -9.66 30.05
N ALA A 48 -15.41 -10.95 30.34
CA ALA A 48 -16.06 -11.56 31.50
C ALA A 48 -15.33 -12.87 31.85
N GLU A 49 -14.32 -12.80 32.71
CA GLU A 49 -13.85 -13.98 33.43
C GLU A 49 -14.93 -14.47 34.43
N PRO A 50 -15.07 -15.80 34.64
CA PRO A 50 -16.17 -16.34 35.42
C PRO A 50 -15.89 -16.20 36.93
N LYS A 51 -16.76 -15.48 37.65
CA LYS A 51 -16.77 -15.49 39.12
C LYS A 51 -17.38 -16.81 39.60
N VAL A 52 -16.53 -17.64 40.23
CA VAL A 52 -16.93 -18.81 41.01
C VAL A 52 -17.73 -18.34 42.23
N GLY A 53 -19.01 -18.71 42.30
CA GLY A 53 -19.89 -18.48 43.43
C GLY A 53 -20.54 -19.78 43.87
N ASN A 54 -20.13 -20.27 45.05
CA ASN A 54 -20.71 -21.41 45.73
C ASN A 54 -22.19 -21.14 46.08
N ASN A 55 -23.08 -22.09 45.81
CA ASN A 55 -24.19 -22.45 46.69
C ASN A 55 -24.78 -23.82 46.30
N ALA A 56 -25.02 -24.63 47.31
CA ALA A 56 -25.53 -26.01 47.23
C ALA A 56 -27.02 -26.10 47.64
N LEU A 57 -27.62 -27.26 47.33
CA LEU A 57 -28.95 -27.83 47.71
C LEU A 57 -30.08 -27.51 46.70
N GLN A 58 -30.90 -28.44 46.16
CA GLN A 58 -31.17 -29.86 46.45
C GLN A 58 -32.00 -30.53 45.31
N ALA A 59 -31.83 -31.86 45.15
CA ALA A 59 -32.80 -32.91 44.72
C ALA A 59 -33.19 -33.18 43.22
N SER A 60 -32.43 -34.08 42.57
CA SER A 60 -32.76 -35.42 41.94
C SER A 60 -34.20 -35.81 41.46
N PRO A 61 -34.40 -36.86 40.63
CA PRO A 61 -33.77 -37.22 39.33
C PRO A 61 -34.82 -37.63 38.26
N LYS A 62 -34.47 -37.59 36.96
CA LYS A 62 -34.98 -38.54 35.93
C LYS A 62 -34.15 -38.40 34.66
N GLY A 63 -33.58 -39.52 34.23
CA GLY A 63 -32.47 -39.55 33.29
C GLY A 63 -32.82 -39.29 31.84
N CYS A 64 -31.76 -39.08 31.06
CA CYS A 64 -31.62 -39.69 29.76
C CYS A 64 -30.12 -39.78 29.46
N LYS A 65 -29.68 -41.03 29.28
CA LYS A 65 -28.62 -41.57 28.43
C LYS A 65 -27.38 -40.70 28.14
N ASP A 66 -26.26 -41.32 28.47
CA ASP A 66 -24.94 -41.19 27.84
C ASP A 66 -24.99 -40.61 26.42
N ASP A 67 -24.62 -39.34 26.30
CA ASP A 67 -24.10 -38.78 25.06
C ASP A 67 -22.80 -38.08 25.40
N LEU A 68 -21.73 -38.85 25.22
CA LEU A 68 -20.39 -38.46 24.78
C LEU A 68 -20.02 -37.00 25.08
N ALA A 69 -19.18 -36.80 26.10
CA ALA A 69 -18.49 -35.54 26.37
C ALA A 69 -18.02 -34.91 25.05
N SER A 70 -18.67 -33.82 24.65
CA SER A 70 -18.19 -32.91 23.60
C SER A 70 -16.81 -32.43 24.06
N THR A 71 -15.80 -33.14 23.59
CA THR A 71 -14.40 -32.81 23.78
C THR A 71 -13.99 -31.93 22.61
N ASP A 72 -14.80 -30.91 22.31
CA ASP A 72 -14.41 -29.86 21.38
C ASP A 72 -13.58 -28.85 22.18
N CYS A 73 -12.42 -29.29 22.69
CA CYS A 73 -11.43 -28.37 23.22
C CYS A 73 -11.10 -27.41 22.08
N SER A 74 -11.51 -26.15 22.23
CA SER A 74 -11.33 -25.20 21.15
C SER A 74 -9.83 -25.07 20.87
N PHE A 75 -9.42 -24.93 19.62
CA PHE A 75 -8.00 -24.81 19.24
C PHE A 75 -7.25 -23.74 20.08
N PHE A 76 -7.98 -22.75 20.57
CA PHE A 76 -7.51 -21.72 21.50
C PHE A 76 -7.21 -22.23 22.91
N GLU A 77 -7.95 -23.20 23.43
CA GLU A 77 -7.71 -23.84 24.74
C GLU A 77 -6.49 -24.78 24.69
N VAL A 78 -6.26 -25.44 23.54
CA VAL A 78 -5.16 -26.39 23.39
C VAL A 78 -3.81 -25.70 23.19
N LEU A 79 -3.76 -24.66 22.35
CA LEU A 79 -2.50 -23.96 22.03
C LEU A 79 -2.29 -22.69 22.86
N GLY A 80 -3.35 -22.09 23.40
CA GLY A 80 -3.27 -20.77 24.00
C GLY A 80 -3.09 -19.66 22.95
N VAL A 81 -3.51 -18.45 23.33
CA VAL A 81 -3.49 -17.26 22.45
C VAL A 81 -2.05 -16.88 22.07
N ASP A 82 -1.11 -16.98 23.01
CA ASP A 82 0.26 -16.53 22.79
C ASP A 82 1.01 -17.38 21.77
N LEU A 83 0.87 -18.72 21.80
CA LEU A 83 1.50 -19.59 20.80
C LEU A 83 0.87 -19.38 19.43
N LEU A 84 -0.46 -19.26 19.37
CA LEU A 84 -1.17 -19.01 18.14
C LEU A 84 -0.74 -17.69 17.50
N GLN A 85 -0.70 -16.60 18.28
CA GLN A 85 -0.32 -15.29 17.80
C GLN A 85 1.18 -15.21 17.48
N CYS A 86 2.06 -15.58 18.41
CA CYS A 86 3.50 -15.33 18.29
C CYS A 86 4.22 -16.32 17.35
N HIS A 87 3.72 -17.54 17.19
CA HIS A 87 4.42 -18.59 16.41
C HIS A 87 3.70 -19.05 15.16
N ILE A 88 2.36 -19.04 15.12
CA ILE A 88 1.61 -19.55 13.97
C ILE A 88 1.21 -18.40 13.05
N LEU A 89 0.50 -17.40 13.58
CA LEU A 89 -0.04 -16.31 12.78
C LEU A 89 1.04 -15.36 12.24
N THR A 90 2.17 -15.22 12.94
CA THR A 90 3.34 -14.43 12.49
C THR A 90 3.99 -14.99 11.22
N LEU A 91 3.76 -16.26 10.89
CA LEU A 91 4.30 -16.90 9.68
C LEU A 91 3.40 -16.70 8.46
N LEU A 92 2.21 -16.15 8.63
CA LEU A 92 1.23 -16.00 7.56
C LEU A 92 1.48 -14.72 6.74
N ASP A 93 1.18 -14.80 5.44
CA ASP A 93 1.10 -13.62 4.60
C ASP A 93 -0.18 -12.81 4.90
N ALA A 94 -0.19 -11.54 4.46
CA ALA A 94 -1.32 -10.63 4.69
C ALA A 94 -2.67 -11.22 4.23
N ARG A 95 -2.65 -12.01 3.15
CA ARG A 95 -3.86 -12.65 2.60
C ARG A 95 -4.40 -13.74 3.51
N SER A 96 -3.53 -14.65 3.96
CA SER A 96 -3.93 -15.74 4.85
C SER A 96 -4.36 -15.18 6.20
N LEU A 97 -3.66 -14.16 6.70
CA LEU A 97 -4.03 -13.48 7.93
C LEU A 97 -5.39 -12.79 7.83
N ALA A 98 -5.68 -12.10 6.73
CA ALA A 98 -7.01 -11.52 6.48
C ALA A 98 -8.10 -12.62 6.44
N ARG A 99 -7.81 -13.79 5.84
CA ARG A 99 -8.76 -14.92 5.79
C ARG A 99 -9.05 -15.48 7.17
N CYS A 100 -8.04 -15.58 8.04
CA CYS A 100 -8.23 -15.95 9.44
C CYS A 100 -9.25 -15.05 10.13
N ALA A 101 -9.24 -13.75 9.84
CA ALA A 101 -10.19 -12.80 10.42
C ALA A 101 -11.65 -12.98 9.95
N THR A 102 -11.92 -13.86 8.98
CA THR A 102 -13.27 -14.21 8.52
C THR A 102 -13.85 -15.47 9.14
N VAL A 103 -13.04 -16.24 9.89
CA VAL A 103 -13.46 -17.55 10.43
C VAL A 103 -14.49 -17.40 11.55
N CYS A 104 -14.16 -16.67 12.61
CA CYS A 104 -15.08 -16.33 13.70
C CYS A 104 -14.59 -15.09 14.46
N SER A 105 -15.37 -14.58 15.43
CA SER A 105 -15.02 -13.39 16.22
C SER A 105 -13.68 -13.52 16.97
N ARG A 106 -13.39 -14.68 17.57
CA ARG A 106 -12.12 -14.93 18.27
C ARG A 106 -10.92 -14.92 17.33
N TRP A 107 -11.03 -15.57 16.16
CA TRP A 107 -9.98 -15.53 15.14
C TRP A 107 -9.80 -14.12 14.57
N ARG A 108 -10.89 -13.35 14.40
CA ARG A 108 -10.85 -11.94 14.00
C ARG A 108 -10.07 -11.11 14.98
N ALA A 109 -10.41 -11.17 16.28
CA ALA A 109 -9.74 -10.40 17.32
C ALA A 109 -8.22 -10.62 17.31
N LEU A 110 -7.74 -11.86 17.10
CA LEU A 110 -6.31 -12.14 16.98
C LEU A 110 -5.72 -11.70 15.64
N ALA A 111 -6.39 -12.02 14.54
CA ALA A 111 -5.87 -11.82 13.20
C ALA A 111 -5.74 -10.34 12.81
N ILE A 112 -6.50 -9.43 13.44
CA ILE A 112 -6.41 -7.98 13.20
C ILE A 112 -5.41 -7.26 14.13
N THR A 113 -4.72 -7.98 15.02
CA THR A 113 -3.78 -7.35 15.96
C THR A 113 -2.61 -6.67 15.26
N ASP A 114 -2.28 -5.46 15.70
CA ASP A 114 -1.23 -4.64 15.09
C ASP A 114 0.14 -5.34 15.08
N LYS A 115 0.43 -6.17 16.09
CA LYS A 115 1.68 -6.96 16.16
C LYS A 115 1.91 -7.82 14.91
N LEU A 116 0.86 -8.36 14.31
CA LEU A 116 0.94 -9.22 13.13
C LEU A 116 1.07 -8.41 11.84
N TRP A 117 0.37 -7.27 11.77
CA TRP A 117 0.33 -6.43 10.57
C TRP A 117 1.51 -5.47 10.45
N GLN A 118 2.10 -5.03 11.57
CA GLN A 118 3.24 -4.11 11.57
C GLN A 118 4.41 -4.56 10.67
N PRO A 119 4.93 -5.81 10.75
CA PRO A 119 6.00 -6.26 9.86
C PRO A 119 5.54 -6.34 8.40
N LEU A 120 4.28 -6.71 8.14
CA LEU A 120 3.71 -6.78 6.79
C LEU A 120 3.58 -5.39 6.15
N VAL A 121 3.12 -4.39 6.92
CA VAL A 121 3.06 -2.99 6.50
C VAL A 121 4.47 -2.47 6.23
N ALA A 122 5.41 -2.69 7.14
CA ALA A 122 6.79 -2.25 6.97
C ALA A 122 7.42 -2.85 5.70
N ALA A 123 7.27 -4.17 5.48
CA ALA A 123 7.76 -4.84 4.29
C ALA A 123 7.11 -4.32 3.00
N PHE A 124 5.80 -4.08 3.03
CA PHE A 124 5.06 -3.52 1.89
C PHE A 124 5.54 -2.11 1.55
N LEU A 125 5.60 -1.21 2.53
CA LEU A 125 6.02 0.18 2.35
C LEU A 125 7.51 0.30 1.99
N ALA A 126 8.37 -0.61 2.48
CA ALA A 126 9.78 -0.66 2.11
C ALA A 126 9.99 -0.89 0.61
N GLN A 127 9.04 -1.53 -0.07
CA GLN A 127 9.06 -1.76 -1.51
C GLN A 127 8.36 -0.65 -2.31
N ARG A 128 7.86 0.39 -1.63
CA ARG A 128 7.19 1.53 -2.27
C ARG A 128 8.07 2.77 -2.28
N ALA A 129 8.14 3.37 -3.46
CA ALA A 129 8.67 4.70 -3.65
C ALA A 129 7.77 5.77 -3.03
N HIS A 130 6.47 5.48 -2.88
CA HIS A 130 5.49 6.42 -2.34
C HIS A 130 4.69 5.87 -1.18
N LEU A 131 4.44 6.75 -0.22
CA LEU A 131 3.47 6.50 0.83
C LEU A 131 2.06 6.77 0.29
N PRO A 132 1.05 6.05 0.81
CA PRO A 132 -0.35 6.38 0.59
C PRO A 132 -0.64 7.85 0.90
N LEU A 133 -1.41 8.54 0.05
CA LEU A 133 -1.71 9.97 0.23
C LEU A 133 -2.34 10.29 1.59
N CYS A 134 -3.14 9.37 2.15
CA CYS A 134 -3.76 9.54 3.47
C CYS A 134 -2.75 9.60 4.62
N LEU A 135 -1.52 9.12 4.40
CA LEU A 135 -0.40 9.15 5.36
C LEU A 135 0.54 10.34 5.12
N LEU A 136 0.45 11.00 3.96
CA LEU A 136 1.30 12.13 3.62
C LEU A 136 0.88 13.38 4.42
N GLY A 137 1.83 13.89 5.22
CA GLY A 137 1.69 15.16 5.95
C GLY A 137 0.85 15.07 7.22
N ARG A 138 0.68 13.86 7.76
CA ARG A 138 -0.04 13.58 9.00
C ARG A 138 0.74 12.62 9.89
N ASP A 139 1.69 13.18 10.64
CA ASP A 139 2.44 12.44 11.68
C ASP A 139 1.50 11.84 12.76
N ASP A 140 0.27 12.37 12.84
CA ASP A 140 -0.77 12.05 13.80
C ASP A 140 -1.83 11.04 13.30
N VAL A 141 -1.86 10.68 12.02
CA VAL A 141 -2.83 9.69 11.48
C VAL A 141 -2.23 8.30 11.43
N SER A 142 -0.93 8.19 11.17
CA SER A 142 -0.20 6.91 11.23
C SER A 142 -0.25 6.28 12.63
N SER A 143 -0.41 7.10 13.68
CA SER A 143 -0.55 6.65 15.07
C SER A 143 -1.99 6.34 15.49
N ARG A 144 -3.00 6.73 14.69
CA ARG A 144 -4.43 6.53 14.98
C ARG A 144 -5.06 5.39 14.19
N LEU A 145 -4.41 4.92 13.14
CA LEU A 145 -4.88 3.80 12.32
C LEU A 145 -4.23 2.51 12.79
N SER A 146 -5.04 1.45 12.93
CA SER A 146 -4.50 0.10 13.08
C SER A 146 -3.64 -0.27 11.88
N GLN A 147 -2.62 -1.10 12.09
CA GLN A 147 -1.69 -1.54 11.07
C GLN A 147 -2.42 -2.31 9.95
N HIS A 148 -3.46 -3.07 10.29
CA HIS A 148 -4.33 -3.71 9.30
C HIS A 148 -5.03 -2.69 8.39
N HIS A 149 -5.57 -1.61 8.95
CA HIS A 149 -6.22 -0.55 8.17
C HIS A 149 -5.22 0.20 7.29
N LEU A 150 -4.02 0.48 7.81
CA LEU A 150 -2.94 1.07 7.02
C LEU A 150 -2.57 0.19 5.81
N TYR A 151 -2.43 -1.11 6.03
CA TYR A 151 -2.15 -2.07 4.96
C TYR A 151 -3.26 -2.04 3.90
N THR A 152 -4.51 -2.10 4.34
CA THR A 152 -5.69 -2.11 3.45
C THR A 152 -5.74 -0.86 2.59
N LEU A 153 -5.59 0.33 3.20
CA LEU A 153 -5.55 1.60 2.48
C LEU A 153 -4.40 1.63 1.46
N ALA A 154 -3.22 1.17 1.85
CA ALA A 154 -2.06 1.15 0.98
C ALA A 154 -2.26 0.22 -0.23
N VAL A 155 -2.87 -0.94 -0.03
CA VAL A 155 -3.23 -1.87 -1.13
C VAL A 155 -4.32 -1.28 -2.02
N THR A 156 -5.37 -0.69 -1.44
CA THR A 156 -6.47 -0.07 -2.19
C THR A 156 -5.98 1.09 -3.06
N GLU A 157 -5.18 2.00 -2.51
CA GLU A 157 -4.59 3.11 -3.29
C GLU A 157 -3.71 2.59 -4.43
N SER A 158 -2.99 1.50 -4.21
CA SER A 158 -2.14 0.89 -5.23
C SER A 158 -2.92 0.30 -6.41
N ARG A 159 -4.22 0.00 -6.25
CA ARG A 159 -5.11 -0.43 -7.34
C ARG A 159 -5.41 0.70 -8.31
N GLN A 160 -5.31 1.95 -7.83
CA GLN A 160 -5.81 3.09 -8.56
C GLN A 160 -4.90 3.34 -9.77
N ASN A 161 -5.41 2.90 -10.93
CA ASN A 161 -4.80 3.14 -12.24
C ASN A 161 -5.35 4.41 -12.90
N THR A 162 -6.26 5.10 -12.24
CA THR A 162 -6.74 6.42 -12.68
C THR A 162 -6.07 7.50 -11.86
N LEU A 163 -5.31 8.37 -12.52
CA LEU A 163 -4.66 9.49 -11.85
C LEU A 163 -5.71 10.48 -11.33
N LEU A 164 -5.68 10.70 -10.02
CA LEU A 164 -6.57 11.65 -9.34
C LEU A 164 -5.95 13.06 -9.29
N PRO A 165 -6.76 14.13 -9.25
CA PRO A 165 -6.25 15.49 -9.05
C PRO A 165 -5.42 15.63 -7.76
N THR A 166 -5.81 14.94 -6.69
CA THR A 166 -5.11 14.90 -5.40
C THR A 166 -3.71 14.30 -5.54
N GLU A 167 -3.53 13.26 -6.34
CA GLU A 167 -2.23 12.64 -6.62
C GLU A 167 -1.37 13.53 -7.52
N LEU A 168 -1.97 14.15 -8.53
CA LEU A 168 -1.28 15.06 -9.44
C LEU A 168 -0.75 16.29 -8.69
N CYS A 169 -1.58 16.91 -7.85
CA CYS A 169 -1.20 18.13 -7.12
C CYS A 169 -0.41 17.86 -5.84
N GLY A 170 -0.64 16.71 -5.19
CA GLY A 170 -0.03 16.36 -3.90
C GLY A 170 1.43 15.93 -3.98
N ARG A 171 1.93 15.59 -5.17
CA ARG A 171 3.27 15.05 -5.36
C ARG A 171 4.18 16.04 -6.09
N THR A 172 5.48 15.89 -5.87
CA THR A 172 6.51 16.57 -6.67
C THR A 172 6.81 15.72 -7.90
N TRP A 173 6.79 16.33 -9.07
CA TRP A 173 7.08 15.66 -10.34
C TRP A 173 8.45 16.09 -10.85
N GLU A 174 9.21 15.17 -11.41
CA GLU A 174 10.44 15.46 -12.13
C GLU A 174 10.17 15.34 -13.63
N LEU A 175 10.44 16.41 -14.38
CA LEU A 175 10.41 16.41 -15.84
C LEU A 175 11.70 15.81 -16.38
N ARG A 176 11.55 14.86 -17.32
CA ARG A 176 12.63 14.29 -18.12
C ARG A 176 12.31 14.41 -19.59
N LEU A 177 13.34 14.66 -20.38
CA LEU A 177 13.28 14.95 -21.80
C LEU A 177 13.82 13.75 -22.58
N LYS A 178 13.13 13.38 -23.65
CA LYS A 178 13.49 12.23 -24.48
C LYS A 178 14.29 12.69 -25.70
N PRO A 179 15.14 11.86 -26.29
CA PRO A 179 15.93 12.22 -27.47
C PRO A 179 15.16 12.94 -28.60
N PRO A 180 13.89 12.62 -28.91
CA PRO A 180 13.13 13.32 -29.95
C PRO A 180 12.86 14.81 -29.71
N CYS A 181 13.07 15.34 -28.50
CA CYS A 181 12.99 16.79 -28.26
C CYS A 181 14.15 17.57 -28.89
N GLY A 182 15.24 16.88 -29.26
CA GLY A 182 16.42 17.47 -29.89
C GLY A 182 17.53 17.86 -28.90
N PRO A 183 18.75 18.13 -29.40
CA PRO A 183 19.95 18.25 -28.57
C PRO A 183 19.91 19.40 -27.55
N TYR A 184 19.31 20.53 -27.93
CA TYR A 184 19.16 21.68 -27.05
C TYR A 184 18.38 21.33 -25.79
N TRP A 185 17.19 20.77 -25.95
CA TRP A 185 16.33 20.37 -24.83
C TRP A 185 16.97 19.25 -24.01
N LEU A 186 17.55 18.26 -24.68
CA LEU A 186 18.22 17.16 -24.00
C LEU A 186 19.38 17.63 -23.11
N SER A 187 20.03 18.76 -23.43
CA SER A 187 21.12 19.34 -22.61
C SER A 187 20.69 19.79 -21.20
N PHE A 188 19.39 19.86 -20.94
CA PHE A 188 18.81 20.18 -19.63
C PHE A 188 18.34 18.95 -18.85
N ASP A 189 18.36 17.75 -19.45
CA ASP A 189 17.83 16.56 -18.81
C ASP A 189 18.62 16.19 -17.54
N SER A 190 17.89 15.93 -16.45
CA SER A 190 18.48 15.68 -15.12
C SER A 190 19.20 14.34 -14.99
N THR A 191 19.05 13.43 -15.95
CA THR A 191 19.82 12.17 -15.98
C THR A 191 21.26 12.38 -16.42
N GLN A 192 21.60 13.56 -16.98
CA GLN A 192 22.97 13.91 -17.30
C GLN A 192 23.74 14.31 -16.04
N VAL A 193 25.02 13.91 -15.99
CA VAL A 193 25.90 14.17 -14.84
C VAL A 193 25.99 15.67 -14.57
N GLY A 194 25.74 16.06 -13.31
CA GLY A 194 25.88 17.44 -12.84
C GLY A 194 24.70 18.37 -13.16
N LYS A 195 23.60 17.86 -13.74
CA LYS A 195 22.39 18.65 -14.00
C LYS A 195 21.40 18.62 -12.83
N PRO A 196 20.75 19.74 -12.49
CA PRO A 196 19.72 19.75 -11.47
C PRO A 196 18.46 19.01 -11.95
N GLY A 197 17.68 18.51 -11.00
CA GLY A 197 16.35 17.98 -11.29
C GLY A 197 15.39 19.08 -11.75
N LEU A 198 14.61 18.80 -12.81
CA LEU A 198 13.58 19.72 -13.29
C LEU A 198 12.26 19.46 -12.56
N ASN A 199 12.11 19.99 -11.35
CA ASN A 199 10.92 19.75 -10.52
C ASN A 199 9.72 20.59 -10.98
N ARG A 200 8.56 19.96 -11.02
CA ARG A 200 7.29 20.52 -11.47
C ARG A 200 6.22 20.28 -10.42
N TYR A 201 5.43 21.32 -10.19
CA TYR A 201 4.42 21.38 -9.15
C TYR A 201 3.08 21.70 -9.79
N PHE A 202 2.22 20.70 -9.93
CA PHE A 202 0.86 20.89 -10.40
C PHE A 202 0.01 21.45 -9.26
N ASN A 203 -0.78 22.47 -9.53
CA ASN A 203 -1.61 23.15 -8.54
C ASN A 203 -3.09 23.01 -8.87
N CYS A 204 -3.95 23.03 -7.86
CA CYS A 204 -5.37 22.73 -8.02
C CYS A 204 -6.15 23.84 -8.74
N ASP A 205 -5.54 25.03 -8.88
CA ASP A 205 -6.04 26.13 -9.71
C ASP A 205 -5.73 25.95 -11.21
N GLY A 206 -5.14 24.81 -11.58
CA GLY A 206 -4.72 24.52 -12.96
C GLY A 206 -3.34 25.07 -13.32
N SER A 207 -2.64 25.79 -12.42
CA SER A 207 -1.29 26.28 -12.70
C SER A 207 -0.23 25.20 -12.49
N ILE A 208 0.91 25.35 -13.16
CA ILE A 208 2.14 24.60 -12.88
C ILE A 208 3.22 25.59 -12.45
N THR A 209 3.98 25.25 -11.42
CA THR A 209 5.19 25.99 -10.99
C THR A 209 6.42 25.07 -10.96
N CYS A 210 7.60 25.65 -10.73
CA CYS A 210 8.88 24.94 -10.66
C CYS A 210 9.75 25.45 -9.50
N ASP A 211 10.94 24.87 -9.34
CA ASP A 211 11.96 25.38 -8.43
C ASP A 211 12.55 26.73 -8.89
N PRO A 212 12.99 27.60 -7.96
CA PRO A 212 13.75 28.80 -8.30
C PRO A 212 15.04 28.43 -9.05
N GLY A 213 15.35 29.18 -10.13
CA GLY A 213 16.55 28.93 -10.94
C GLY A 213 16.44 27.72 -11.87
N ASP A 214 15.23 27.19 -12.10
CA ASP A 214 15.00 26.19 -13.13
C ASP A 214 15.46 26.70 -14.51
N PRO A 215 16.36 25.99 -15.20
CA PRO A 215 17.05 26.50 -16.38
C PRO A 215 16.16 26.55 -17.63
N ILE A 216 15.01 25.88 -17.61
CA ILE A 216 14.07 25.88 -18.74
C ILE A 216 12.78 26.64 -18.42
N TRP A 217 12.57 27.01 -17.16
CA TRP A 217 11.40 27.75 -16.74
C TRP A 217 11.53 29.23 -17.07
N GLY A 218 11.13 29.60 -18.28
CA GLY A 218 11.20 30.98 -18.80
C GLY A 218 10.19 31.98 -18.20
N GLY A 219 9.61 31.70 -17.02
CA GLY A 219 8.62 32.57 -16.37
C GLY A 219 7.25 32.63 -17.04
N HIS A 220 6.99 31.77 -18.03
CA HIS A 220 5.68 31.67 -18.67
C HIS A 220 4.67 30.95 -17.76
N ALA A 221 3.42 31.43 -17.78
CA ALA A 221 2.33 30.72 -17.16
C ALA A 221 2.14 29.37 -17.85
N CYS A 222 2.31 28.29 -17.09
CA CYS A 222 1.96 26.95 -17.54
C CYS A 222 0.66 26.53 -16.86
N VAL A 223 -0.28 26.02 -17.65
CA VAL A 223 -1.56 25.52 -17.22
C VAL A 223 -1.69 24.04 -17.52
N TRP A 224 -2.48 23.33 -16.71
CA TRP A 224 -2.81 21.94 -16.91
C TRP A 224 -4.30 21.68 -16.75
N GLU A 225 -4.76 20.65 -17.42
CA GLU A 225 -6.10 20.10 -17.25
C GLU A 225 -6.14 18.61 -17.55
N PHE A 226 -7.21 17.94 -17.12
CA PHE A 226 -7.50 16.58 -17.56
C PHE A 226 -8.33 16.63 -18.84
N VAL A 227 -7.86 15.92 -19.86
CA VAL A 227 -8.60 15.75 -21.12
C VAL A 227 -8.96 14.30 -21.33
N HIS A 228 -10.07 14.10 -22.01
CA HIS A 228 -10.62 12.79 -22.31
C HIS A 228 -10.49 12.53 -23.80
N LEU A 229 -9.68 11.55 -24.17
CA LEU A 229 -9.47 11.18 -25.56
C LEU A 229 -10.18 9.87 -25.86
N GLU A 230 -10.97 9.85 -26.92
CA GLU A 230 -11.62 8.64 -27.40
C GLU A 230 -10.64 7.80 -28.23
N GLY A 231 -10.41 6.56 -27.79
CA GLY A 231 -9.60 5.60 -28.52
C GLY A 231 -10.30 5.08 -29.76
N GLN A 232 -9.54 4.45 -30.67
CA GLN A 232 -10.10 3.79 -31.85
C GLN A 232 -11.08 2.64 -31.50
N ASP A 233 -10.99 2.11 -30.28
CA ASP A 233 -11.89 1.11 -29.72
C ASP A 233 -13.14 1.70 -29.05
N GLY A 234 -13.37 3.01 -29.20
CA GLY A 234 -14.48 3.74 -28.56
C GLY A 234 -14.29 3.95 -27.06
N LYS A 235 -13.15 3.57 -26.47
CA LYS A 235 -12.90 3.77 -25.04
C LYS A 235 -12.34 5.16 -24.78
N THR A 236 -12.97 5.89 -23.89
CA THR A 236 -12.44 7.17 -23.40
C THR A 236 -11.30 6.92 -22.42
N THR A 237 -10.14 7.50 -22.71
CA THR A 237 -8.94 7.47 -21.86
C THR A 237 -8.68 8.85 -21.28
N LYS A 238 -8.26 8.89 -20.01
CA LYS A 238 -7.98 10.14 -19.29
C LYS A 238 -6.50 10.50 -19.48
N HIS A 239 -6.23 11.70 -19.97
CA HIS A 239 -4.89 12.24 -20.22
C HIS A 239 -4.69 13.55 -19.48
N VAL A 240 -3.44 13.95 -19.31
CA VAL A 240 -3.08 15.27 -18.79
C VAL A 240 -2.62 16.14 -19.96
N GLN A 241 -3.26 17.28 -20.14
CA GLN A 241 -2.82 18.28 -21.09
C GLN A 241 -2.08 19.39 -20.34
N VAL A 242 -0.92 19.80 -20.87
CA VAL A 242 -0.15 20.93 -20.35
C VAL A 242 -0.03 21.94 -21.47
N ASN A 243 -0.59 23.15 -21.27
CA ASN A 243 -0.76 24.14 -22.32
C ASN A 243 -1.33 23.51 -23.63
N HIS A 244 -0.70 23.82 -24.77
CA HIS A 244 -1.01 23.21 -26.07
C HIS A 244 -0.02 22.11 -26.47
N TRP A 245 0.72 21.54 -25.52
CA TRP A 245 1.65 20.43 -25.79
C TRP A 245 0.88 19.13 -26.00
N PRO A 246 1.50 18.15 -26.71
CA PRO A 246 0.91 16.82 -26.86
C PRO A 246 0.53 16.21 -25.52
N THR A 247 -0.66 15.63 -25.47
CA THR A 247 -1.25 15.05 -24.26
C THR A 247 -0.37 13.98 -23.66
N LEU A 248 -0.30 13.97 -22.33
CA LEU A 248 0.48 13.03 -21.55
C LEU A 248 -0.41 11.90 -21.06
N THR A 249 0.03 10.66 -21.31
CA THR A 249 -0.66 9.46 -20.85
C THR A 249 -0.22 9.14 -19.42
N PRO A 250 -1.15 9.09 -18.45
CA PRO A 250 -0.85 8.67 -17.09
C PRO A 250 -0.66 7.16 -17.00
N ARG A 251 0.36 6.73 -16.27
CA ARG A 251 0.66 5.33 -16.00
C ARG A 251 1.20 5.14 -14.59
N ARG A 252 0.69 4.15 -13.88
CA ARG A 252 1.21 3.72 -12.57
C ARG A 252 2.34 2.70 -12.76
N VAL A 253 3.39 2.81 -11.95
CA VAL A 253 4.53 1.87 -11.89
C VAL A 253 4.41 1.00 -10.64
N ARG A 254 5.02 -0.20 -10.67
CA ARG A 254 4.95 -1.19 -9.59
C ARG A 254 5.37 -0.67 -8.21
N ASP A 255 6.34 0.23 -8.17
CA ASP A 255 6.82 0.86 -6.92
C ASP A 255 5.88 1.96 -6.39
N GLY A 256 4.74 2.18 -7.06
CA GLY A 256 3.73 3.17 -6.69
C GLY A 256 3.93 4.54 -7.33
N ARG A 257 4.97 4.77 -8.14
CA ARG A 257 5.15 6.04 -8.87
C ARG A 257 4.14 6.22 -9.99
N TRP A 258 3.87 7.48 -10.29
CA TRP A 258 3.16 7.88 -11.49
C TRP A 258 4.14 8.38 -12.54
N ILE A 259 3.81 8.08 -13.78
CA ILE A 259 4.47 8.60 -14.96
C ILE A 259 3.39 9.26 -15.82
N LEU A 260 3.63 10.49 -16.26
CA LEU A 260 2.90 11.16 -17.33
C LEU A 260 3.82 11.19 -18.55
N GLU A 261 3.44 10.57 -19.65
CA GLU A 261 4.37 10.35 -20.75
C GLU A 261 3.75 10.70 -22.11
N ASN A 262 4.54 11.36 -22.95
CA ASN A 262 4.27 11.50 -24.38
C ASN A 262 5.54 11.17 -25.18
N PHE A 263 5.55 11.48 -26.48
CA PHE A 263 6.71 11.20 -27.34
C PHE A 263 7.96 12.03 -27.00
N TYR A 264 7.80 13.24 -26.48
CA TYR A 264 8.88 14.21 -26.26
C TYR A 264 9.48 14.18 -24.86
N GLY A 265 8.68 13.77 -23.87
CA GLY A 265 9.11 13.81 -22.47
C GLY A 265 8.24 12.96 -21.57
N LEU A 266 8.63 12.91 -20.31
CA LEU A 266 7.84 12.33 -19.25
C LEU A 266 7.99 13.12 -17.95
N TYR A 267 6.93 13.14 -17.15
CA TYR A 267 6.95 13.57 -15.77
C TYR A 267 6.89 12.32 -14.91
N ILE A 268 7.80 12.15 -13.96
CA ILE A 268 7.79 11.05 -13.00
C ILE A 268 7.68 11.60 -11.59
N THR A 269 6.82 11.03 -10.77
CA THR A 269 6.73 11.45 -9.37
C THR A 269 8.02 11.10 -8.61
N ARG A 270 8.54 12.05 -7.83
CA ARG A 270 9.72 11.85 -7.00
C ARG A 270 9.38 11.00 -5.78
N PRO A 271 10.21 10.00 -5.42
CA PRO A 271 9.91 9.12 -4.29
C PRO A 271 9.81 9.90 -2.97
N ASP A 272 8.85 9.49 -2.14
CA ASP A 272 8.72 9.91 -0.74
C ASP A 272 9.64 9.07 0.16
N ASN A 273 9.92 7.83 -0.26
CA ASN A 273 10.74 6.92 0.53
C ASN A 273 12.24 7.13 0.25
N PRO A 274 13.06 7.47 1.27
CA PRO A 274 14.49 7.72 1.09
C PRO A 274 15.25 6.51 0.52
N ALA A 275 14.78 5.27 0.76
CA ALA A 275 15.38 4.06 0.19
C ALA A 275 15.43 4.08 -1.36
N PHE A 276 14.54 4.83 -2.00
CA PHE A 276 14.46 4.96 -3.46
C PHE A 276 15.14 6.23 -4.02
N THR A 277 15.66 7.09 -3.14
CA THR A 277 16.22 8.40 -3.56
C THR A 277 17.70 8.33 -3.93
N GLY A 278 18.45 7.32 -3.49
CA GLY A 278 19.91 7.18 -3.71
C GLY A 278 20.78 8.31 -3.12
N SER A 279 20.19 9.45 -2.73
CA SER A 279 20.86 10.62 -2.17
C SER A 279 19.84 11.57 -1.51
N ARG A 280 19.90 11.67 -0.17
CA ARG A 280 19.48 12.72 0.80
C ARG A 280 18.33 13.71 0.51
N SER A 281 17.48 13.50 -0.48
CA SER A 281 16.34 14.38 -0.74
C SER A 281 15.07 13.56 -0.96
N VAL A 282 14.40 13.27 0.15
CA VAL A 282 12.99 12.89 0.13
C VAL A 282 12.19 14.07 -0.43
N ALA A 283 11.22 13.81 -1.31
CA ALA A 283 10.29 14.84 -1.73
C ALA A 283 9.67 15.47 -0.47
N LYS A 284 9.87 16.77 -0.25
CA LYS A 284 9.16 17.47 0.84
C LYS A 284 7.67 17.31 0.58
N VAL A 285 6.95 16.76 1.56
CA VAL A 285 5.50 16.64 1.48
C VAL A 285 4.93 18.03 1.21
N ARG A 286 4.25 18.20 0.07
CA ARG A 286 3.62 19.48 -0.24
C ARG A 286 2.45 19.66 0.71
N LYS A 287 2.38 20.82 1.36
CA LYS A 287 1.14 21.22 2.05
C LYS A 287 0.03 21.26 0.99
N TRP A 288 -1.06 20.58 1.28
CA TRP A 288 -2.25 20.57 0.43
C TRP A 288 -2.71 22.01 0.20
N CYS A 289 -2.74 22.45 -1.06
CA CYS A 289 -3.04 23.84 -1.39
C CYS A 289 -4.53 24.20 -1.29
N CYS A 290 -5.44 23.21 -1.23
CA CYS A 290 -6.86 23.44 -0.97
C CYS A 290 -7.55 22.20 -0.36
N SER A 291 -8.81 22.35 0.06
CA SER A 291 -9.65 21.27 0.59
C SER A 291 -9.90 20.16 -0.43
N SER A 292 -10.11 20.50 -1.70
CA SER A 292 -10.33 19.54 -2.79
C SER A 292 -9.11 18.66 -3.08
N CYS A 293 -7.93 19.14 -2.68
CA CYS A 293 -6.66 18.43 -2.86
C CYS A 293 -6.25 17.66 -1.61
N LYS A 294 -6.91 17.88 -0.47
CA LYS A 294 -6.77 16.97 0.67
C LYS A 294 -7.35 15.61 0.25
N PRO A 295 -6.64 14.50 0.50
CA PRO A 295 -7.23 13.19 0.33
C PRO A 295 -8.51 13.13 1.19
N PRO A 296 -9.59 12.48 0.70
CA PRO A 296 -10.80 12.34 1.48
C PRO A 296 -10.42 11.78 2.85
N THR A 297 -10.85 12.45 3.91
CA THR A 297 -10.94 11.81 5.22
C THR A 297 -11.93 10.69 5.02
N PHE A 298 -11.43 9.45 4.91
CA PHE A 298 -12.28 8.31 5.15
C PHE A 298 -12.91 8.56 6.52
N GLY A 299 -14.22 8.80 6.52
CA GLY A 299 -14.99 8.99 7.72
C GLY A 299 -14.97 7.66 8.45
N PHE A 300 -13.97 7.49 9.31
CA PHE A 300 -13.98 6.45 10.30
C PHE A 300 -14.82 7.02 11.44
N THR A 301 -16.11 6.68 11.44
CA THR A 301 -16.88 6.72 12.67
C THR A 301 -16.23 5.74 13.62
N PHE A 302 -15.56 6.27 14.63
CA PHE A 302 -15.01 5.53 15.76
C PHE A 302 -16.13 4.97 16.63
#